data_AF-A0A9P8V8M3-F1
#
_entry.id   AF-A0A9P8V8M3-F1
#
_cell.length_a   1.000
_cell.length_b   1.000
_cell.length_c   1.000
_cell.angle_alpha   90.00
_cell.angle_beta   90.00
_cell.angle_gamma   90.00
#
_symmetry.space_group_name_H-M   'P 1'
#
loop_
_entity.id
_entity.type
_entity.pdbx_description
1 polymer ?
#
loop_
_entity_poly.entity_id
_entity_poly.type
_entity_poly.pdbx_seq_one_letter_code
_entity_poly.pdbx_strand_id
1 'polypeptide(L)'
;MLKGFPSLGSGCPPLREVAVLPRIRRFYLRVRLDCDTILRREDVTQAFSGVEELVIDVWQAMFLGADHSALKIFEGVRNVKNPRITGSTTGFHDYARWLEDVMKGEVESPVETSEEN
;
A
#
# COMPACT_ATOMS: atom_id res chain seq x y z
N MET A 1 11.99 -8.17 1.37
CA MET A 1 12.19 -8.32 -0.10
C MET A 1 11.11 -9.26 -0.64
N LEU A 2 10.09 -8.73 -1.35
CA LEU A 2 9.02 -9.54 -1.94
C LEU A 2 9.61 -10.57 -2.92
N LYS A 3 9.41 -11.88 -2.66
CA LYS A 3 10.02 -12.99 -3.42
C LYS A 3 9.32 -13.34 -4.74
N GLY A 4 8.70 -12.37 -5.42
CA GLY A 4 8.11 -12.56 -6.74
C GLY A 4 7.18 -11.42 -7.12
N PHE A 5 7.44 -10.78 -8.25
CA PHE A 5 6.61 -9.69 -8.76
C PHE A 5 5.44 -10.26 -9.58
N PRO A 6 4.20 -9.75 -9.43
CA PRO A 6 3.07 -10.21 -10.23
C PRO A 6 3.33 -9.95 -11.73
N SER A 7 3.07 -10.95 -12.56
CA SER A 7 3.18 -10.82 -14.02
C SER A 7 2.17 -9.80 -14.54
N LEU A 8 2.62 -8.84 -15.36
CA LEU A 8 1.78 -7.85 -16.02
C LEU A 8 1.05 -8.53 -17.21
N GLY A 9 0.01 -9.30 -16.92
CA GLY A 9 -0.90 -9.89 -17.92
C GLY A 9 -0.39 -11.16 -18.62
N SER A 10 -1.33 -11.88 -19.24
CA SER A 10 -1.10 -13.12 -20.00
C SER A 10 -0.37 -12.83 -21.31
N GLY A 11 0.93 -12.55 -21.23
CA GLY A 11 1.76 -12.28 -22.41
C GLY A 11 3.07 -11.56 -22.12
N CYS A 12 3.21 -10.92 -20.95
CA CYS A 12 4.49 -10.40 -20.51
C CYS A 12 5.16 -11.39 -19.55
N PRO A 13 6.39 -11.87 -19.84
CA PRO A 13 7.15 -12.58 -18.83
C PRO A 13 7.33 -11.69 -17.59
N PRO A 14 7.38 -12.27 -16.38
CA PRO A 14 7.61 -11.49 -15.17
C PRO A 14 8.89 -10.68 -15.33
N LEU A 15 8.87 -9.44 -14.83
CA LEU A 15 10.00 -8.53 -14.92
C LEU A 15 11.26 -9.19 -14.36
N ARG A 16 12.20 -9.54 -15.24
CA ARG A 16 13.42 -10.28 -14.88
C ARG A 16 14.55 -9.37 -14.39
N GLU A 17 14.47 -8.09 -14.76
CA GLU A 17 15.50 -7.10 -14.44
C GLU A 17 15.14 -6.35 -13.15
N VAL A 18 15.78 -6.74 -12.05
CA VAL A 18 15.62 -6.08 -10.75
C VAL A 18 16.05 -4.60 -10.81
N ALA A 19 17.00 -4.27 -11.70
CA ALA A 19 17.55 -2.93 -11.87
C ALA A 19 16.54 -1.86 -12.32
N VAL A 20 15.42 -2.26 -12.95
CA VAL A 20 14.37 -1.34 -13.37
C VAL A 20 13.28 -1.14 -12.32
N LEU A 21 13.25 -1.94 -11.24
CA LEU A 21 12.27 -1.77 -10.15
C LEU A 21 12.27 -0.37 -9.54
N PRO A 22 13.42 0.29 -9.27
CA PRO A 22 13.44 1.65 -8.75
C PRO A 22 12.85 2.70 -9.71
N ARG A 23 12.66 2.35 -11.00
CA ARG A 23 12.05 3.23 -12.00
C ARG A 23 10.52 3.13 -12.02
N ILE A 24 9.95 2.08 -11.42
CA ILE A 24 8.49 1.96 -11.30
C ILE A 24 8.04 2.91 -10.20
N ARG A 25 7.35 3.99 -10.59
CA ARG A 25 6.85 5.00 -9.65
C ARG A 25 5.34 4.96 -9.44
N ARG A 26 4.63 4.18 -10.26
CA ARG A 26 3.16 4.16 -10.29
C ARG A 26 2.70 2.72 -10.13
N PHE A 27 1.93 2.47 -9.09
CA PHE A 27 1.46 1.15 -8.71
C PHE A 27 -0.06 1.11 -8.66
N TYR A 28 -0.62 0.03 -9.17
CA TYR A 28 -2.04 -0.30 -9.05
C TYR A 28 -2.14 -1.70 -8.45
N LEU A 29 -2.76 -1.79 -7.28
CA LEU A 29 -2.95 -3.02 -6.53
C LEU A 29 -4.44 -3.33 -6.45
N ARG A 30 -4.79 -4.60 -6.58
CA ARG A 30 -6.12 -5.09 -6.22
C ARG A 30 -6.03 -5.89 -4.94
N VAL A 31 -6.72 -5.44 -3.90
CA VAL A 31 -6.69 -6.06 -2.56
C VAL A 31 -8.05 -6.65 -2.25
N ARG A 32 -8.05 -7.93 -1.86
CA ARG A 32 -9.25 -8.63 -1.41
C ARG A 32 -9.40 -8.45 0.10
N LEU A 33 -10.55 -7.93 0.55
CA LEU A 33 -10.79 -7.62 1.96
C LEU A 33 -11.14 -8.86 2.80
N ASP A 34 -11.79 -9.85 2.19
CA ASP A 34 -12.27 -11.08 2.85
C ASP A 34 -11.23 -12.21 2.89
N CYS A 35 -9.95 -11.89 2.76
CA CYS A 35 -8.86 -12.86 2.80
C CYS A 35 -7.65 -12.34 3.59
N ASP A 36 -7.03 -13.24 4.35
CA ASP A 36 -5.76 -12.95 5.00
C ASP A 36 -4.67 -12.71 3.96
N THR A 37 -3.92 -11.65 4.17
CA THR A 37 -2.76 -11.31 3.35
C THR A 37 -1.52 -12.05 3.85
N ILE A 38 -0.75 -12.62 2.93
CA ILE A 38 0.58 -13.18 3.22
C ILE A 38 1.66 -12.09 3.30
N LEU A 39 1.32 -10.85 2.95
CA LEU A 39 2.25 -9.74 2.92
C LEU A 39 2.43 -9.16 4.32
N ARG A 40 3.69 -8.94 4.68
CA ARG A 40 4.05 -8.30 5.94
C ARG A 40 4.02 -6.78 5.78
N ARG A 41 3.63 -6.09 6.83
CA ARG A 41 3.56 -4.61 6.87
C ARG A 41 4.90 -3.98 6.51
N GLU A 42 6.00 -4.57 6.95
CA GLU A 42 7.36 -4.05 6.73
C GLU A 42 7.74 -4.12 5.24
N ASP A 43 7.43 -5.24 4.58
CA ASP A 43 7.68 -5.42 3.15
C ASP A 43 6.84 -4.45 2.30
N VAL A 44 5.57 -4.22 2.69
CA VAL A 44 4.67 -3.26 2.04
C VAL A 44 5.17 -1.82 2.21
N THR A 45 5.58 -1.47 3.43
CA THR A 45 6.12 -0.14 3.75
C THR A 45 7.38 0.14 2.94
N GLN A 46 8.30 -0.82 2.87
CA GLN A 46 9.52 -0.70 2.08
C GLN A 46 9.23 -0.58 0.57
N ALA A 47 8.23 -1.31 0.07
CA ALA A 47 7.94 -1.36 -1.35
C ALA A 47 7.26 -0.09 -1.88
N PHE A 48 6.39 0.54 -1.09
CA PHE A 48 5.52 1.60 -1.58
C PHE A 48 5.76 2.99 -0.99
N SER A 49 6.62 3.13 0.02
CA SER A 49 6.96 4.47 0.52
C SER A 49 7.77 5.26 -0.51
N GLY A 50 7.45 6.54 -0.69
CA GLY A 50 8.15 7.43 -1.63
C GLY A 50 7.77 7.25 -3.11
N VAL A 51 6.76 6.44 -3.43
CA VAL A 51 6.30 6.26 -4.82
C VAL A 51 5.46 7.45 -5.28
N GLU A 52 5.38 7.65 -6.59
CA GLU A 52 4.61 8.77 -7.16
C GLU A 52 3.10 8.51 -7.09
N GLU A 53 2.66 7.29 -7.39
CA GLU A 53 1.25 6.94 -7.38
C GLU A 53 1.05 5.54 -6.82
N LEU A 54 0.09 5.41 -5.90
CA LEU A 54 -0.34 4.13 -5.33
C LEU A 54 -1.86 4.08 -5.35
N VAL A 55 -2.42 3.26 -6.21
CA VAL A 55 -3.86 2.99 -6.26
C VAL A 55 -4.13 1.62 -5.66
N ILE A 56 -4.99 1.57 -4.65
CA ILE A 56 -5.44 0.35 -4.00
C ILE A 56 -6.93 0.17 -4.31
N ASP A 57 -7.23 -0.71 -5.24
CA ASP A 57 -8.59 -1.12 -5.59
C ASP A 57 -9.02 -2.26 -4.67
N VAL A 58 -9.92 -1.97 -3.73
CA VAL A 58 -10.42 -2.96 -2.78
C VAL A 58 -11.69 -3.64 -3.29
N TRP A 59 -11.78 -4.94 -3.06
CA TRP A 59 -12.97 -5.72 -3.38
C TRP A 59 -13.26 -6.77 -2.32
N GLN A 60 -14.52 -7.18 -2.26
CA GLN A 60 -15.03 -8.23 -1.37
C GLN A 60 -16.01 -9.11 -2.14
N ALA A 61 -16.09 -10.41 -1.81
CA ALA A 61 -17.01 -11.31 -2.48
C ALA A 61 -18.49 -11.10 -2.08
N MET A 62 -18.74 -10.66 -0.84
CA MET A 62 -20.08 -10.36 -0.32
C MET A 62 -20.18 -8.89 0.08
N PHE A 63 -21.32 -8.24 -0.16
CA PHE A 63 -21.54 -6.85 0.23
C PHE A 63 -21.54 -6.70 1.75
N LEU A 64 -20.69 -5.81 2.28
CA LEU A 64 -20.47 -5.61 3.73
C LEU A 64 -20.05 -6.90 4.47
N GLY A 65 -19.39 -7.83 3.77
CA GLY A 65 -18.89 -9.08 4.35
C GLY A 65 -17.51 -8.95 4.98
N ALA A 66 -16.79 -7.85 4.74
CA ALA A 66 -15.46 -7.59 5.27
C ALA A 66 -15.28 -6.13 5.71
N ASP A 67 -14.36 -5.92 6.66
CA ASP A 67 -13.97 -4.61 7.15
C ASP A 67 -12.66 -4.11 6.50
N HIS A 68 -12.02 -3.12 7.11
CA HIS A 68 -10.78 -2.51 6.63
C HIS A 68 -9.51 -3.20 7.16
N SER A 69 -9.61 -4.33 7.87
CA SER A 69 -8.46 -5.00 8.51
C SER A 69 -7.34 -5.35 7.54
N ALA A 70 -7.67 -5.81 6.33
CA ALA A 70 -6.71 -6.11 5.28
C ALA A 70 -5.87 -4.89 4.84
N LEU A 71 -6.36 -3.67 5.05
CA LEU A 71 -5.65 -2.43 4.70
C LEU A 71 -4.64 -2.00 5.77
N LYS A 72 -4.66 -2.58 6.97
CA LYS A 72 -3.75 -2.19 8.07
C LYS A 72 -2.27 -2.41 7.76
N ILE A 73 -1.96 -3.29 6.81
CA ILE A 73 -0.59 -3.52 6.33
C ILE A 73 0.00 -2.30 5.62
N PHE A 74 -0.85 -1.37 5.17
CA PHE A 74 -0.42 -0.16 4.48
C PHE A 74 -0.27 1.06 5.39
N GLU A 75 -0.65 0.96 6.67
CA GLU A 75 -0.60 2.08 7.63
C GLU A 75 0.82 2.61 7.87
N GLY A 76 1.87 1.86 7.50
CA GLY A 76 3.26 2.29 7.58
C GLY A 76 3.77 3.01 6.32
N VAL A 77 3.04 3.00 5.22
CA VAL A 77 3.45 3.62 3.95
C VAL A 77 3.42 5.14 4.09
N ARG A 78 4.47 5.83 3.65
CA ARG A 78 4.63 7.30 3.74
C ARG A 78 5.14 7.90 2.43
N ASN A 79 5.08 9.22 2.30
CA ASN A 79 5.63 9.99 1.18
C ASN A 79 5.10 9.59 -0.21
N VAL A 80 3.85 9.13 -0.30
CA VAL A 80 3.19 8.85 -1.58
C VAL A 80 2.59 10.14 -2.12
N LYS A 81 2.96 10.53 -3.35
CA LYS A 81 2.46 11.79 -3.93
C LYS A 81 0.96 11.74 -4.26
N ASN A 82 0.48 10.62 -4.80
CA ASN A 82 -0.93 10.43 -5.17
C ASN A 82 -1.47 9.06 -4.72
N PRO A 83 -1.75 8.84 -3.42
CA PRO A 83 -2.41 7.64 -2.95
C PRO A 83 -3.92 7.72 -3.20
N ARG A 84 -4.51 6.60 -3.61
CA ARG A 84 -5.96 6.47 -3.83
C ARG A 84 -6.45 5.09 -3.40
N ILE A 85 -7.55 5.04 -2.69
CA ILE A 85 -8.26 3.81 -2.30
C ILE A 85 -9.63 3.83 -2.97
N THR A 86 -9.90 2.84 -3.81
CA THR A 86 -11.12 2.75 -4.62
C THR A 86 -11.83 1.42 -4.44
N GLY A 87 -13.06 1.29 -4.96
CA GLY A 87 -13.80 0.04 -4.96
C GLY A 87 -14.72 -0.10 -3.74
N SER A 88 -14.72 -1.28 -3.13
CA SER A 88 -15.64 -1.70 -2.06
C SER A 88 -15.35 -1.06 -0.69
N THR A 89 -15.43 0.27 -0.60
CA THR A 89 -15.13 1.05 0.63
C THR A 89 -16.35 1.33 1.52
N THR A 90 -17.52 0.84 1.11
CA THR A 90 -18.77 0.97 1.88
C THR A 90 -18.58 0.44 3.30
N GLY A 91 -18.85 1.30 4.29
CA GLY A 91 -18.71 0.97 5.72
C GLY A 91 -17.41 1.45 6.38
N PHE A 92 -16.43 1.95 5.62
CA PHE A 92 -15.16 2.44 6.19
C PHE A 92 -14.51 3.59 5.38
N HIS A 93 -15.32 4.41 4.71
CA HIS A 93 -14.82 5.53 3.91
C HIS A 93 -13.91 6.50 4.68
N ASP A 94 -14.22 6.76 5.96
CA ASP A 94 -13.41 7.65 6.79
C ASP A 94 -12.02 7.06 7.05
N TYR A 95 -11.94 5.76 7.28
CA TYR A 95 -10.67 5.05 7.38
C TYR A 95 -9.90 5.10 6.06
N ALA A 96 -10.57 4.90 4.93
CA ALA A 96 -9.92 4.97 3.62
C ALA A 96 -9.32 6.37 3.35
N ARG A 97 -10.06 7.44 3.65
CA ARG A 97 -9.56 8.82 3.52
C ARG A 97 -8.40 9.10 4.46
N TRP A 98 -8.53 8.70 5.73
CA TRP A 98 -7.44 8.82 6.69
C TRP A 98 -6.18 8.10 6.21
N LEU A 99 -6.31 6.88 5.68
CA LEU A 99 -5.18 6.10 5.19
C LEU A 99 -4.52 6.76 3.96
N GLU A 100 -5.30 7.35 3.05
CA GLU A 100 -4.76 8.15 1.94
C GLU A 100 -3.93 9.33 2.46
N ASP A 101 -4.41 10.03 3.48
CA ASP A 101 -3.70 11.18 4.07
C ASP A 101 -2.45 10.74 4.83
N VAL A 102 -2.51 9.63 5.56
CA VAL A 102 -1.35 8.99 6.20
C VAL A 102 -0.28 8.62 5.18
N MET A 103 -0.68 8.07 4.03
CA MET A 103 0.26 7.74 2.95
C MET A 103 0.93 8.95 2.33
N LYS A 104 0.24 10.11 2.27
CA LYS A 104 0.84 11.38 1.83
C LYS A 104 1.78 11.98 2.86
N GLY A 105 1.49 11.74 4.14
CA GLY A 105 2.27 12.27 5.26
C GLY A 105 3.74 11.86 5.21
N GLU A 106 4.59 12.72 5.74
CA GLU A 106 6.01 12.45 5.92
C GLU A 106 6.23 11.46 7.06
N VAL A 107 7.35 10.73 7.01
CA VAL A 107 7.83 9.95 8.15
C VAL A 107 8.18 10.95 9.24
N GLU A 108 7.53 10.90 10.41
CA GLU A 108 8.02 11.64 11.58
C GLU A 108 9.46 11.20 11.81
N SER A 109 10.41 12.12 11.59
CA SER A 109 11.81 11.90 11.97
C SER A 109 11.84 11.56 13.46
N PRO A 110 12.60 10.56 13.91
CA PRO A 110 12.77 10.32 15.33
C PRO A 110 13.25 11.63 15.97
N VAL A 111 12.40 12.19 16.82
CA VAL A 111 12.72 13.38 17.60
C VAL A 111 13.89 12.98 18.49
N GLU A 112 15.09 13.43 18.13
CA GLU A 112 16.24 13.40 19.03
C GLU A 112 15.83 14.17 20.28
N THR A 113 15.43 13.41 21.31
CA THR A 113 15.23 13.95 22.64
C THR A 113 16.60 14.32 23.13
N SER A 114 16.97 15.58 22.91
CA SER A 114 18.07 16.21 23.62
C SER A 114 17.60 16.31 25.06
N GLU A 115 18.06 15.38 25.90
CA GLU A 115 18.02 15.53 27.35
C GLU A 115 18.84 16.79 27.71
N GLU A 116 18.14 17.84 28.16
CA GLU A 116 18.74 19.09 28.62
C GLU A 116 18.58 19.19 30.14
N ASN A 117 19.74 19.07 30.82
CA ASN A 117 20.10 19.43 32.21
C ASN A 117 19.45 18.72 33.41
#